data_AF-A0A090EF66-F1
#
_entry.id   AF-A0A090EF66-F1
#
_cell.length_a   1.000
_cell.length_b   1.000
_cell.length_c   1.000
_cell.angle_alpha   90.00
_cell.angle_beta   90.00
_cell.angle_gamma   90.00
#
_symmetry.space_group_name_H-M   'P 1'
#
loop_
_entity.id
_entity.type
_entity.pdbx_description
1 polymer ?
#
loop_
_entity_poly.entity_id
_entity_poly.type
_entity_poly.pdbx_seq_one_letter_code
_entity_poly.pdbx_strand_id
1 'polypeptide(L)' 'MPVRDQFPDGDSFLKALRDWFAGQALAGMASVTLEDGDMVMGWADMSKAAYRAADEMIKARVA' A
#
# COMPACT_ATOMS: atom_id res chain seq x y z
N MET A 1 -7.71 -22.42 -6.15
CA MET A 1 -6.84 -22.32 -4.96
C MET A 1 -7.02 -20.94 -4.35
N PRO A 2 -7.41 -20.82 -3.07
CA PRO A 2 -7.44 -19.53 -2.37
C PRO A 2 -6.09 -18.80 -2.46
N VAL A 3 -6.12 -17.46 -2.61
CA VAL A 3 -4.89 -16.64 -2.73
C VAL A 3 -3.99 -16.80 -1.51
N ARG A 4 -4.57 -16.96 -0.32
CA ARG A 4 -3.85 -17.19 0.93
C ARG A 4 -2.95 -18.43 0.89
N ASP A 5 -3.39 -19.48 0.21
CA ASP A 5 -2.69 -20.77 0.19
C ASP A 5 -1.46 -20.75 -0.73
N GLN A 6 -1.28 -19.67 -1.51
CA GLN A 6 -0.12 -19.47 -2.38
C GLN A 6 1.12 -18.98 -1.61
N PHE A 7 0.96 -18.66 -0.31
CA PHE A 7 2.01 -18.13 0.53
C PHE A 7 2.52 -19.19 1.52
N PRO A 8 3.82 -19.18 1.87
CA PRO A 8 4.40 -20.17 2.79
C PRO A 8 3.77 -20.15 4.20
N ASP A 9 3.34 -18.97 4.65
CA ASP A 9 2.78 -18.75 5.97
C ASP A 9 1.90 -17.48 5.99
N GLY A 10 1.21 -17.27 7.11
CA GLY A 10 0.33 -16.12 7.32
C GLY A 10 1.08 -14.78 7.31
N ASP A 11 2.31 -14.73 7.81
CA ASP A 11 3.11 -13.51 7.87
C ASP A 11 3.54 -13.04 6.47
N SER A 12 3.94 -14.00 5.62
CA SER A 12 4.29 -13.78 4.22
C SER A 12 3.08 -13.28 3.43
N PHE A 13 1.90 -13.85 3.68
CA PHE A 13 0.65 -13.36 3.11
C PHE A 13 0.33 -11.93 3.57
N LEU A 14 0.47 -11.64 4.86
CA LEU A 14 0.21 -10.29 5.40
C LEU A 14 1.18 -9.25 4.84
N LYS A 15 2.46 -9.58 4.68
CA LYS A 15 3.45 -8.71 4.01
C LYS A 15 3.07 -8.42 2.57
N ALA A 16 2.76 -9.46 1.80
CA ALA A 16 2.36 -9.29 0.40
C ALA A 16 1.07 -8.48 0.27
N LEU A 17 0.12 -8.68 1.18
CA LEU A 17 -1.11 -7.90 1.22
C LEU A 17 -0.85 -6.43 1.58
N ARG A 18 0.07 -6.17 2.52
CA ARG A 18 0.51 -4.82 2.88
C ARG A 18 1.13 -4.10 1.68
N ASP A 19 2.04 -4.76 0.99
CA ASP A 19 2.72 -4.20 -0.19
C ASP A 19 1.72 -3.94 -1.32
N TRP A 20 0.74 -4.83 -1.51
CA TRP A 20 -0.33 -4.62 -2.47
C TRP A 20 -1.16 -3.37 -2.14
N PHE A 21 -1.61 -3.22 -0.89
CA PHE A 21 -2.37 -2.02 -0.46
C PHE A 21 -1.53 -0.75 -0.59
N ALA A 22 -0.25 -0.79 -0.22
CA ALA A 22 0.65 0.34 -0.36
C ALA A 22 0.81 0.73 -1.84
N GLY A 23 0.94 -0.25 -2.75
CA GLY A 23 0.98 0.00 -4.19
C GLY A 23 -0.30 0.67 -4.72
N GLN A 24 -1.48 0.22 -4.28
CA GLN A 24 -2.76 0.84 -4.65
C GLN A 24 -2.87 2.28 -4.13
N ALA A 25 -2.49 2.51 -2.88
CA ALA A 25 -2.50 3.84 -2.28
C ALA A 25 -1.52 4.79 -2.98
N LEU A 26 -0.32 4.31 -3.32
CA LEU A 26 0.68 5.08 -4.04
C LEU A 26 0.21 5.43 -5.46
N ALA A 27 -0.43 4.50 -6.17
CA ALA A 27 -1.00 4.77 -7.49
C ALA A 27 -2.05 5.89 -7.44
N GLY A 28 -2.91 5.88 -6.41
CA GLY A 28 -3.85 6.98 -6.15
C GLY A 28 -3.14 8.29 -5.85
N MET A 29 -2.12 8.30 -4.99
CA MET A 29 -1.38 9.52 -4.64
C MET A 29 -0.57 10.10 -5.80
N ALA A 30 0.05 9.25 -6.62
CA ALA A 30 0.78 9.65 -7.81
C ALA A 30 -0.13 10.25 -8.89
N SER A 31 -1.41 9.88 -8.93
CA SER A 31 -2.37 10.52 -9.85
C SER A 31 -2.76 11.95 -9.45
N VAL A 32 -2.47 12.36 -8.21
CA VAL A 32 -2.77 13.69 -7.65
C VAL A 32 -1.58 14.66 -7.83
N THR A 33 -0.44 14.21 -8.38
CA THR A 33 0.68 15.11 -8.68
C THR A 33 0.28 16.06 -9.81
N LEU A 34 0.26 17.34 -9.49
CA LEU A 34 -0.26 18.45 -10.29
C LEU A 34 0.45 18.57 -11.65
N GLU A 35 -0.27 19.15 -12.61
CA GLU A 35 0.06 19.34 -14.04
C GLU A 35 1.44 19.98 -14.34
N ASP A 36 2.15 20.53 -13.35
CA ASP A 36 3.37 21.33 -13.53
C ASP A 36 4.66 20.71 -12.95
N GLY A 37 4.66 19.41 -12.65
CA GLY A 37 5.91 18.67 -12.33
C GLY A 37 6.43 18.82 -10.89
N ASP A 38 5.81 19.66 -10.07
CA ASP A 38 6.04 19.70 -8.63
C ASP A 38 5.10 18.73 -7.91
N MET A 39 5.65 17.64 -7.40
CA MET A 39 4.90 16.76 -6.51
C MET A 39 4.62 17.48 -5.18
N VAL A 40 3.34 17.52 -4.76
CA VAL A 40 2.90 18.11 -3.48
C VAL A 40 3.65 17.51 -2.26
N MET A 41 4.19 16.30 -2.42
CA MET A 41 4.94 15.56 -1.40
C MET A 41 6.07 14.78 -2.09
N GLY A 42 7.27 14.72 -1.52
CA GLY A 42 8.37 13.93 -2.10
C GLY A 42 8.05 12.42 -2.15
N TRP A 43 8.65 11.69 -3.10
CA TRP A 43 8.43 10.23 -3.29
C TRP A 43 8.58 9.42 -2.00
N ALA A 44 9.55 9.78 -1.15
CA ALA A 44 9.78 9.12 0.13
C ALA A 44 8.62 9.30 1.12
N ASP A 45 8.01 10.48 1.14
CA ASP A 45 6.91 10.78 2.05
C ASP A 45 5.58 10.20 1.53
N MET A 46 5.39 10.18 0.21
CA MET A 46 4.28 9.44 -0.41
C MET A 46 4.35 7.95 -0.09
N SER A 47 5.55 7.35 -0.19
CA SER A 47 5.76 5.94 0.14
C SER A 47 5.39 5.66 1.62
N LYS A 48 5.82 6.52 2.55
CA LYS A 48 5.44 6.39 3.97
C LYS A 48 3.94 6.52 4.18
N ALA A 49 3.28 7.48 3.51
CA ALA A 49 1.84 7.67 3.61
C ALA A 49 1.07 6.46 3.07
N ALA A 50 1.53 5.89 1.95
CA ALA A 50 0.95 4.69 1.36
C ALA A 50 1.06 3.48 2.30
N TYR A 51 2.21 3.28 2.94
CA TYR A 51 2.37 2.19 3.91
C TYR A 51 1.54 2.39 5.18
N ARG A 52 1.34 3.64 5.64
CA ARG A 52 0.40 3.91 6.74
C ARG A 52 -1.04 3.58 6.37
N ALA A 53 -1.47 3.95 5.16
CA ALA A 53 -2.79 3.59 4.66
C ALA A 53 -2.97 2.07 4.57
N ALA A 54 -1.94 1.35 4.09
CA ALA A 54 -1.93 -0.10 4.05
C ALA A 54 -2.08 -0.75 5.43
N ASP A 55 -1.41 -0.20 6.45
CA ASP A 55 -1.51 -0.71 7.82
C ASP A 55 -2.93 -0.58 8.39
N GLU A 56 -3.61 0.53 8.14
CA GLU A 56 -5.00 0.72 8.56
C GLU A 56 -5.97 -0.23 7.83
N MET A 57 -5.73 -0.49 6.54
CA MET A 57 -6.53 -1.47 5.77
C MET A 57 -6.34 -2.90 6.27
N ILE A 58 -5.13 -3.27 6.68
CA ILE A 58 -4.88 -4.58 7.32
C ILE A 58 -5.60 -4.66 8.66
N LYS A 59 -5.50 -3.63 9.51
CA LYS A 59 -6.20 -3.60 10.80
C LYS A 59 -7.71 -3.76 10.62
N ALA A 60 -8.32 -3.03 9.69
CA ALA A 60 -9.75 -3.13 9.41
C ALA A 60 -10.19 -4.52 8.90
N ARG A 61 -9.26 -5.29 8.33
CA ARG A 61 -9.52 -6.64 7.82
C ARG A 61 -9.30 -7.74 8.85
N VAL A 62 -8.46 -7.48 9.85
CA VAL A 62 -8.11 -8.43 10.93
C VAL A 62 -8.94 -8.19 12.20
N ALA A 63 -9.50 -6.99 12.39
CA ALA A 63 -10.49 -6.66 13.42
C ALA A 63 -11.82 -7.38 13.20
#